data_AF-K0KIX1-F1
#
_entry.id   AF-K0KIX1-F1
#
_cell.length_a   1.000
_cell.length_b   1.000
_cell.length_c   1.000
_cell.angle_alpha   90.00
_cell.angle_beta   90.00
_cell.angle_gamma   90.00
#
_symmetry.space_group_name_H-M   'P 1'
#
loop_
_entity.id
_entity.type
_entity.pdbx_description
1 polymer ?
#
loop_
_entity_poly.entity_id
_entity_poly.type
_entity_poly.pdbx_seq_one_letter_code
_entity_poly.pdbx_strand_id
1 'polypeptide(L)'
;MYEDEKQKTLKPSIPPILELISSKWIDTVCLLIILHQTMSPPESKLKKQQKEFNILLNFPDEIQHLIMDNLKSLDLLNYVRAVPKLQNRFKENYRVFTDRVDRAEFSFLSNRFCFKLCQTGKKRNVDKFQIFNGTVMFEIFGNQSDRGYRDDSPIDETVNLIENITKINTNGVEFNVKAHTHTSLIYTVRELLKMSNDPDYSLKYISFPKLEFLEIGSEFDINKEVIGSLEGLIHLRMNKFKGVANLDYFPNLRKLTIQNVKELSFQKSSIFPKVLELRSFHGGISFTSSMCQKLKYLYIDLLDRNSSYPYTHQRERNPSKYGLKDLEFPNLKEIEIQSGQIINEIRNISAPLLKKFNVNASSLELCLENLSFPALESIILKSNGGLIITDIANMHFPQLKSFEITSFYDNLDSKRDHPEDTSELPFHFLKNAKKGYPTDTTFDNLKSLKITGDRFWNYKEHGEVPRMIAPNLQYLELESCQVSKSFFDENSNFVDKIICRKIPALDISNVKLPCLEVIDISVVESEVNLSNCYLPSLTSLMIKGLDKGYNPSMSKTNVTLPELNSSPKLENIDISYIKALKGLLTNKSCPKLAKLRFYKCVKDDSRIEVVPQENLKTMIIDTSDSSDRYY
;
A
#
# COMPACT_ATOMS: atom_id res chain seq x y z
N MET A 1 -57.70 55.06 -19.31
CA MET A 1 -57.00 54.01 -20.09
C MET A 1 -55.64 54.55 -20.45
N TYR A 2 -54.61 53.93 -19.84
CA TYR A 2 -53.16 53.93 -20.10
C TYR A 2 -52.44 55.29 -20.14
N GLU A 3 -51.74 55.70 -19.07
CA GLU A 3 -50.41 55.23 -18.57
C GLU A 3 -49.30 55.31 -19.64
N ASP A 4 -48.40 56.29 -19.49
CA ASP A 4 -46.97 56.14 -19.82
C ASP A 4 -46.13 57.27 -19.19
N GLU A 5 -45.96 57.24 -17.85
CA GLU A 5 -44.90 58.01 -17.17
C GLU A 5 -43.69 57.11 -16.91
N LYS A 6 -42.65 57.30 -17.71
CA LYS A 6 -41.34 56.65 -17.54
C LYS A 6 -40.65 57.14 -16.27
N GLN A 7 -40.69 56.32 -15.22
CA GLN A 7 -39.72 56.37 -14.13
C GLN A 7 -38.32 55.96 -14.65
N LYS A 8 -37.44 56.94 -14.86
CA LYS A 8 -35.99 56.71 -14.93
C LYS A 8 -35.48 56.53 -13.51
N THR A 9 -35.24 55.28 -13.12
CA THR A 9 -34.45 54.95 -11.92
C THR A 9 -32.99 55.37 -12.16
N LEU A 10 -32.57 56.45 -11.50
CA LEU A 10 -31.16 56.80 -11.31
C LEU A 10 -30.50 55.69 -10.49
N LYS A 11 -29.82 54.74 -11.14
CA LYS A 11 -28.76 53.97 -10.49
C LYS A 11 -27.65 54.96 -10.12
N PRO A 12 -27.17 55.01 -8.87
CA PRO A 12 -26.00 55.81 -8.56
C PRO A 12 -24.82 55.23 -9.33
N SER A 13 -24.26 56.02 -10.25
CA SER A 13 -23.05 55.67 -10.98
C SER A 13 -21.89 55.68 -9.99
N ILE A 14 -21.34 54.50 -9.70
CA ILE A 14 -20.07 54.37 -8.99
C ILE A 14 -18.99 55.03 -9.88
N PRO A 15 -18.20 55.99 -9.39
CA PRO A 15 -17.16 56.64 -10.18
C PRO A 15 -16.19 55.61 -10.81
N PRO A 16 -15.76 55.79 -12.07
CA PRO A 16 -14.81 54.89 -12.76
C PRO A 16 -13.46 54.69 -12.03
N ILE A 17 -13.13 55.60 -11.11
CA ILE A 17 -11.96 55.51 -10.23
C ILE A 17 -12.06 54.32 -9.26
N LEU A 18 -13.25 53.92 -8.82
CA LEU A 18 -13.43 52.79 -7.90
C LEU A 18 -13.30 51.43 -8.60
N GLU A 19 -13.63 51.32 -9.89
CA GLU A 19 -13.40 50.09 -10.69
C GLU A 19 -11.91 49.87 -11.00
N LEU A 20 -11.12 50.95 -11.18
CA LEU A 20 -9.67 50.85 -11.39
C LEU A 20 -8.88 50.56 -10.10
N ILE A 21 -9.46 50.82 -8.92
CA ILE A 21 -8.82 50.61 -7.62
C ILE A 21 -9.10 49.20 -7.04
N SER A 22 -10.03 48.42 -7.58
CA SER A 22 -10.59 47.30 -6.83
C SER A 22 -9.77 46.00 -6.80
N SER A 23 -9.08 45.56 -7.87
CA SER A 23 -8.38 44.24 -7.80
C SER A 23 -6.90 44.36 -7.44
N LYS A 24 -6.11 45.10 -8.23
CA LYS A 24 -4.65 45.19 -8.05
C LYS A 24 -4.22 45.86 -6.74
N TRP A 25 -4.98 46.84 -6.26
CA TRP A 25 -4.68 47.51 -4.98
C TRP A 25 -5.09 46.67 -3.79
N ILE A 26 -6.23 45.97 -3.86
CA ILE A 26 -6.62 44.99 -2.83
C ILE A 26 -5.57 43.88 -2.77
N ASP A 27 -5.12 43.34 -3.91
CA ASP A 27 -4.04 42.36 -3.95
C ASP A 27 -2.74 42.90 -3.34
N THR A 28 -2.38 44.17 -3.61
CA THR A 28 -1.18 44.81 -3.05
C THR A 28 -1.29 45.06 -1.54
N VAL A 29 -2.45 45.49 -1.05
CA VAL A 29 -2.73 45.68 0.39
C VAL A 29 -2.77 44.33 1.11
N CYS A 30 -3.39 43.31 0.52
CA CYS A 30 -3.34 41.93 1.00
C CYS A 30 -1.91 41.40 1.02
N LEU A 31 -1.10 41.66 -0.02
CA LEU A 31 0.31 41.27 -0.07
C LEU A 31 1.12 41.94 1.05
N LEU A 32 0.87 43.22 1.32
CA LEU A 32 1.51 43.97 2.41
C LEU A 32 1.11 43.43 3.79
N ILE A 33 -0.15 43.02 3.97
CA ILE A 33 -0.64 42.36 5.20
C ILE A 33 0.02 40.98 5.37
N ILE A 34 0.14 40.18 4.30
CA ILE A 34 0.72 38.82 4.32
C ILE A 34 2.24 38.84 4.52
N LEU A 35 2.97 39.73 3.84
CA LEU A 35 4.44 39.89 3.96
C LEU A 35 4.87 40.27 5.39
N HIS A 36 4.00 40.93 6.15
CA HIS A 36 4.29 41.34 7.53
C HIS A 36 4.07 40.24 8.56
N GLN A 37 3.15 39.30 8.32
CA GLN A 37 2.77 38.24 9.27
C GLN A 37 3.78 37.09 9.36
N THR A 38 4.58 36.85 8.32
CA THR A 38 5.52 35.71 8.27
C THR A 38 6.81 35.92 9.08
N MET A 39 7.00 37.12 9.65
CA MET A 39 8.12 37.42 10.53
C MET A 39 7.62 37.72 11.94
N SER A 40 7.65 36.76 12.87
CA SER A 40 7.45 37.03 14.29
C SER A 40 8.66 37.79 14.85
N PRO A 41 8.58 39.10 15.14
CA PRO A 41 9.73 39.83 15.63
C PRO A 41 9.64 40.09 17.14
N PRO A 42 10.76 40.46 17.78
CA PRO A 42 10.78 40.83 19.20
C PRO A 42 9.92 42.09 19.44
N GLU A 43 9.45 42.25 20.68
CA GLU A 43 8.55 43.34 21.16
C GLU A 43 8.97 44.76 20.74
N SER A 44 10.25 45.01 20.44
CA SER A 44 10.75 46.31 19.99
C SER A 44 10.29 46.72 18.58
N LYS A 45 9.80 45.80 17.72
CA LYS A 45 9.24 46.13 16.39
C LYS A 45 7.73 46.47 16.41
N LEU A 46 7.01 46.23 17.52
CA LEU A 46 5.59 46.57 17.63
C LEU A 46 5.30 48.06 17.41
N LYS A 47 6.18 48.95 17.88
CA LYS A 47 6.02 50.41 17.71
C LYS A 47 6.16 50.88 16.25
N LYS A 48 6.94 50.17 15.43
CA LYS A 48 7.08 50.45 13.99
C LYS A 48 5.87 49.91 13.23
N GLN A 49 5.37 48.73 13.62
CA GLN A 49 4.12 48.14 13.10
C GLN A 49 2.88 48.99 13.40
N GLN A 50 2.78 49.63 14.58
CA GLN A 50 1.71 50.60 14.86
C GLN A 50 1.68 51.79 13.88
N LYS A 51 2.85 52.21 13.37
CA LYS A 51 2.96 53.32 12.40
C LYS A 51 2.54 52.91 10.99
N GLU A 52 2.73 51.65 10.60
CA GLU A 52 2.27 51.11 9.31
C GLU A 52 0.78 50.74 9.35
N PHE A 53 0.27 50.28 10.49
CA PHE A 53 -1.18 50.13 10.72
C PHE A 53 -1.94 51.46 10.67
N ASN A 54 -1.30 52.59 10.99
CA ASN A 54 -1.90 53.92 10.79
C ASN A 54 -2.22 54.22 9.32
N ILE A 55 -1.54 53.58 8.35
CA ILE A 55 -1.89 53.76 6.92
C ILE A 55 -3.26 53.14 6.63
N LEU A 56 -3.56 51.98 7.23
CA LEU A 56 -4.87 51.35 7.10
C LEU A 56 -5.99 52.22 7.70
N LEU A 57 -5.70 52.94 8.80
CA LEU A 57 -6.64 53.88 9.43
C LEU A 57 -6.94 55.11 8.57
N ASN A 58 -6.02 55.49 7.68
CA ASN A 58 -6.14 56.67 6.82
C ASN A 58 -6.95 56.43 5.54
N PHE A 59 -7.31 55.19 5.21
CA PHE A 59 -8.21 54.93 4.09
C PHE A 59 -9.62 55.48 4.39
N PRO A 60 -10.35 55.98 3.39
CA PRO A 60 -11.78 56.29 3.52
C PRO A 60 -12.56 55.07 4.01
N ASP A 61 -13.63 55.30 4.78
CA ASP A 61 -14.43 54.22 5.38
C ASP A 61 -14.97 53.25 4.33
N GLU A 62 -15.34 53.74 3.16
CA GLU A 62 -15.83 52.94 2.03
C GLU A 62 -14.78 51.95 1.53
N ILE A 63 -13.51 52.37 1.47
CA ILE A 63 -12.39 51.52 1.05
C ILE A 63 -12.08 50.49 2.15
N GLN A 64 -12.13 50.91 3.41
CA GLN A 64 -11.88 50.00 4.53
C GLN A 64 -12.94 48.91 4.63
N HIS A 65 -14.19 49.26 4.36
CA HIS A 65 -15.30 48.34 4.23
C HIS A 65 -15.15 47.41 3.04
N LEU A 66 -14.76 47.94 1.87
CA LEU A 66 -14.50 47.13 0.69
C LEU A 66 -13.37 46.12 0.93
N ILE A 67 -12.29 46.53 1.62
CA ILE A 67 -11.22 45.60 2.02
C ILE A 67 -11.78 44.51 2.93
N MET A 68 -12.53 44.88 3.96
CA MET A 68 -13.14 43.92 4.90
C MET A 68 -14.03 42.89 4.19
N ASP A 69 -14.87 43.34 3.25
CA ASP A 69 -15.79 42.49 2.50
C ASP A 69 -15.06 41.55 1.51
N ASN A 70 -13.78 41.81 1.19
CA ASN A 70 -12.96 40.99 0.29
C ASN A 70 -11.87 40.16 1.00
N LEU A 71 -11.63 40.35 2.30
CA LEU A 71 -10.61 39.62 3.04
C LEU A 71 -11.07 38.21 3.46
N LYS A 72 -10.15 37.24 3.37
CA LYS A 72 -10.38 35.86 3.83
C LYS A 72 -10.21 35.76 5.36
N SER A 73 -10.88 34.78 5.96
CA SER A 73 -11.04 34.58 7.41
C SER A 73 -9.94 35.12 8.35
N LEU A 74 -8.71 34.62 8.26
CA LEU A 74 -7.64 35.02 9.19
C LEU A 74 -7.17 36.46 8.96
N ASP A 75 -7.07 36.88 7.69
CA ASP A 75 -6.68 38.24 7.34
C ASP A 75 -7.75 39.24 7.74
N LEU A 76 -9.02 38.86 7.63
CA LEU A 76 -10.16 39.63 8.11
C LEU A 76 -10.10 39.85 9.64
N LEU A 77 -9.84 38.81 10.42
CA LEU A 77 -9.71 38.93 11.88
C LEU A 77 -8.53 39.81 12.28
N ASN A 78 -7.38 39.63 11.63
CA ASN A 78 -6.20 40.47 11.86
C ASN A 78 -6.44 41.92 11.45
N TYR A 79 -7.15 42.14 10.35
CA TYR A 79 -7.53 43.47 9.86
C TYR A 79 -8.51 44.18 10.81
N VAL A 80 -9.52 43.47 11.33
CA VAL A 80 -10.48 44.04 12.29
C VAL A 80 -9.83 44.36 13.64
N ARG A 81 -8.82 43.59 14.08
CA ARG A 81 -8.00 43.95 15.26
C ARG A 81 -7.21 45.23 15.03
N ALA A 82 -6.64 45.35 13.84
CA ALA A 82 -5.80 46.46 13.42
C ALA A 82 -6.57 47.77 13.17
N VAL A 83 -7.85 47.66 12.81
CA VAL A 83 -8.73 48.78 12.47
C VAL A 83 -9.95 48.77 13.41
N PRO A 84 -9.81 49.24 14.67
CA PRO A 84 -10.84 49.06 15.70
C PRO A 84 -12.21 49.63 15.35
N LYS A 85 -12.28 50.68 14.52
CA LYS A 85 -13.56 51.27 14.08
C LYS A 85 -14.43 50.30 13.26
N LEU A 86 -13.84 49.29 12.64
CA LEU A 86 -14.57 48.24 11.92
C LEU A 86 -15.14 47.15 12.82
N GLN A 87 -14.77 47.11 14.11
CA GLN A 87 -15.25 46.06 15.02
C GLN A 87 -16.77 46.04 15.18
N ASN A 88 -17.44 47.20 15.12
CA ASN A 88 -18.90 47.25 15.21
C ASN A 88 -19.56 46.65 13.96
N ARG A 89 -19.08 47.02 12.77
CA ARG A 89 -19.54 46.40 11.52
C ARG A 89 -19.21 44.91 11.47
N PHE A 90 -18.03 44.49 11.95
CA PHE A 90 -17.69 43.08 12.06
C PHE A 90 -18.68 42.35 12.99
N LYS A 91 -19.01 42.93 14.16
CA LYS A 91 -20.01 42.39 15.08
C LYS A 91 -21.41 42.35 14.47
N GLU A 92 -21.77 43.29 13.60
CA GLU A 92 -23.07 43.27 12.92
C GLU A 92 -23.14 42.18 11.84
N ASN A 93 -22.04 41.96 11.11
CA ASN A 93 -22.03 41.17 9.89
C ASN A 93 -21.30 39.82 10.00
N TYR A 94 -20.62 39.51 11.12
CA TYR A 94 -19.86 38.27 11.26
C TYR A 94 -20.16 37.54 12.56
N ARG A 95 -20.15 36.21 12.50
CA ARG A 95 -20.17 35.32 13.68
C ARG A 95 -19.03 34.32 13.54
N VAL A 96 -18.26 34.12 14.60
CA VAL A 96 -17.11 33.20 14.61
C VAL A 96 -17.44 32.01 15.49
N PHE A 97 -17.21 30.81 14.98
CA PHE A 97 -17.29 29.55 15.70
C PHE A 97 -15.91 28.92 15.74
N THR A 98 -15.43 28.56 16.93
CA THR A 98 -14.12 27.93 17.09
C THR A 98 -14.16 26.79 18.10
N ASP A 99 -13.46 25.69 17.81
CA ASP A 99 -13.28 24.58 18.76
C ASP A 99 -12.08 24.80 19.70
N ARG A 100 -11.22 25.80 19.45
CA ARG A 100 -10.10 26.12 20.32
C ARG A 100 -10.46 27.02 21.49
N VAL A 101 -9.68 26.86 22.56
CA VAL A 101 -9.80 27.63 23.81
C VAL A 101 -8.96 28.90 23.78
N ASP A 102 -8.29 29.24 22.67
CA ASP A 102 -7.36 30.35 22.67
C ASP A 102 -8.09 31.70 22.73
N ARG A 103 -8.47 32.07 23.95
CA ARG A 103 -9.16 33.30 24.28
C ARG A 103 -8.33 34.51 23.87
N ALA A 104 -7.01 34.39 23.73
CA ALA A 104 -6.17 35.50 23.33
C ALA A 104 -6.48 35.92 21.89
N GLU A 105 -6.68 34.95 20.98
CA GLU A 105 -6.98 35.22 19.57
C GLU A 105 -8.35 35.92 19.44
N PHE A 106 -9.39 35.40 20.09
CA PHE A 106 -10.74 35.97 19.94
C PHE A 106 -11.15 36.95 21.05
N SER A 107 -10.22 37.40 21.90
CA SER A 107 -10.49 38.22 23.09
C SER A 107 -11.25 39.51 22.80
N PHE A 108 -11.05 40.10 21.62
CA PHE A 108 -11.70 41.33 21.20
C PHE A 108 -13.16 41.14 20.76
N LEU A 109 -13.59 39.89 20.53
CA LEU A 109 -14.97 39.53 20.24
C LEU A 109 -15.67 39.13 21.54
N SER A 110 -16.83 39.72 21.80
CA SER A 110 -17.64 39.29 22.95
C SER A 110 -18.21 37.89 22.69
N ASN A 111 -18.60 37.18 23.77
CA ASN A 111 -19.26 35.87 23.69
C ASN A 111 -20.57 35.85 22.87
N ARG A 112 -21.08 37.02 22.44
CA ARG A 112 -22.22 37.13 21.52
C ARG A 112 -21.84 36.90 20.04
N PHE A 113 -20.56 37.04 19.71
CA PHE A 113 -20.05 37.02 18.34
C PHE A 113 -19.00 35.93 18.10
N CYS A 114 -18.39 35.40 19.17
CA CYS A 114 -17.49 34.26 19.13
C CYS A 114 -18.04 33.13 20.00
N PHE A 115 -18.29 31.97 19.38
CA PHE A 115 -18.87 30.81 20.02
C PHE A 115 -17.84 29.68 20.07
N LYS A 116 -17.58 29.21 21.29
CA LYS A 116 -16.75 28.05 21.52
C LYS A 116 -17.58 26.77 21.33
N LEU A 117 -17.15 25.89 20.42
CA LEU A 117 -17.64 24.51 20.27
C LEU A 117 -17.15 23.67 21.46
N CYS A 118 -17.90 22.66 21.91
CA CYS A 118 -17.53 21.73 23.00
C CYS A 118 -17.68 22.25 24.45
N GLN A 119 -18.49 23.27 24.73
CA GLN A 119 -18.90 23.57 26.12
C GLN A 119 -20.23 22.87 26.43
N THR A 120 -20.11 21.59 26.77
CA THR A 120 -21.21 20.72 27.15
C THR A 120 -22.02 21.33 28.31
N GLY A 121 -23.35 21.26 28.22
CA GLY A 121 -24.24 21.45 29.38
C GLY A 121 -25.14 22.68 29.42
N LYS A 122 -25.15 23.56 28.41
CA LYS A 122 -26.19 24.58 28.30
C LYS A 122 -26.70 24.64 26.87
N LYS A 123 -27.99 24.28 26.65
CA LYS A 123 -28.78 24.69 25.49
C LYS A 123 -28.62 26.21 25.34
N ARG A 124 -27.60 26.67 24.60
CA ARG A 124 -27.42 28.09 24.30
C ARG A 124 -28.57 28.47 23.39
N ASN A 125 -29.20 29.61 23.67
CA ASN A 125 -30.35 30.14 22.92
C ASN A 125 -30.03 30.27 21.42
N VAL A 126 -30.25 29.19 20.68
CA VAL A 126 -30.25 29.13 19.22
C VAL A 126 -31.30 30.09 18.66
N ASP A 127 -32.35 30.38 19.44
CA ASP A 127 -33.42 31.32 19.10
C ASP A 127 -32.92 32.75 18.80
N LYS A 128 -31.71 33.14 19.24
CA LYS A 128 -31.13 34.46 18.93
C LYS A 128 -30.45 34.56 17.57
N PHE A 129 -30.33 33.45 16.83
CA PHE A 129 -29.77 33.46 15.47
C PHE A 129 -30.78 33.90 14.41
N GLN A 130 -32.07 34.11 14.76
CA GLN A 130 -33.17 34.47 13.85
C GLN A 130 -32.99 35.78 13.04
N ILE A 131 -31.95 36.57 13.30
CA ILE A 131 -31.70 37.86 12.64
C ILE A 131 -30.20 37.99 12.31
N PHE A 132 -29.70 37.19 11.38
CA PHE A 132 -28.32 37.30 10.91
C PHE A 132 -28.22 37.08 9.39
N ASN A 133 -27.99 38.16 8.64
CA ASN A 133 -27.80 38.14 7.18
C ASN A 133 -26.32 38.27 6.78
N GLY A 134 -25.40 37.93 7.69
CA GLY A 134 -23.96 38.14 7.52
C GLY A 134 -23.17 36.85 7.21
N THR A 135 -21.86 36.88 7.43
CA THR A 135 -20.94 35.75 7.20
C THR A 135 -20.68 34.97 8.51
N VAL A 136 -20.84 33.65 8.47
CA VAL A 136 -20.43 32.75 9.54
C VAL A 136 -19.04 32.19 9.27
N MET A 137 -18.09 32.46 10.16
CA MET A 137 -16.74 31.92 10.11
C MET A 137 -16.62 30.70 11.03
N PHE A 138 -16.18 29.56 10.51
CA PHE A 138 -15.86 28.38 11.30
C PHE A 138 -14.36 28.16 11.30
N GLU A 139 -13.72 28.14 12.47
CA GLU A 139 -12.33 27.73 12.60
C GLU A 139 -12.24 26.46 13.42
N ILE A 140 -11.75 25.38 12.80
CA ILE A 140 -11.78 24.05 13.38
C ILE A 140 -10.36 23.48 13.40
N PHE A 141 -9.86 23.22 14.61
CA PHE A 141 -8.50 22.80 14.88
C PHE A 141 -8.36 21.29 15.10
N GLY A 142 -9.45 20.59 15.44
CA GLY A 142 -9.52 19.14 15.62
C GLY A 142 -8.66 18.60 16.75
N ASN A 143 -9.23 17.73 17.58
CA ASN A 143 -8.44 16.97 18.53
C ASN A 143 -7.79 15.78 17.83
N GLN A 144 -6.45 15.74 17.79
CA GLN A 144 -5.67 14.58 17.36
C GLN A 144 -5.84 13.36 18.30
N SER A 145 -6.47 13.52 19.46
CA SER A 145 -6.40 12.55 20.56
C SER A 145 -7.51 11.50 20.62
N ASP A 146 -8.65 11.65 19.94
CA ASP A 146 -9.79 10.74 20.16
C ASP A 146 -9.75 9.53 19.22
N ARG A 147 -8.74 8.68 19.41
CA ARG A 147 -8.78 7.26 18.97
C ARG A 147 -9.62 6.38 19.91
N GLY A 148 -10.26 6.95 20.93
CA GLY A 148 -11.13 6.24 21.85
C GLY A 148 -12.60 6.58 21.61
N TYR A 149 -13.28 5.80 20.78
CA TYR A 149 -14.74 5.78 20.69
C TYR A 149 -15.33 5.47 22.08
N ARG A 150 -15.75 6.49 22.84
CA ARG A 150 -16.83 6.39 23.83
C ARG A 150 -17.61 7.70 23.88
N ASP A 151 -18.82 7.59 23.35
CA ASP A 151 -20.08 8.30 23.59
C ASP A 151 -20.09 9.81 23.87
N ASP A 152 -20.96 10.49 23.12
CA ASP A 152 -21.44 11.88 23.24
C ASP A 152 -20.45 13.00 22.87
N SER A 153 -19.62 12.74 21.85
CA SER A 153 -18.55 13.64 21.42
C SER A 153 -19.05 15.00 20.85
N PRO A 154 -18.23 16.07 20.92
CA PRO A 154 -18.50 17.41 20.36
C PRO A 154 -18.86 17.50 18.86
N ILE A 155 -18.78 16.38 18.14
CA ILE A 155 -19.22 16.26 16.75
C ILE A 155 -20.72 16.51 16.64
N ASP A 156 -21.54 15.95 17.54
CA ASP A 156 -23.00 16.12 17.48
C ASP A 156 -23.42 17.56 17.81
N GLU A 157 -22.71 18.24 18.72
CA GLU A 157 -22.94 19.67 18.99
C GLU A 157 -22.63 20.53 17.76
N THR A 158 -21.57 20.19 17.02
CA THR A 158 -21.17 20.93 15.82
C THR A 158 -22.15 20.69 14.68
N VAL A 159 -22.61 19.45 14.47
CA VAL A 159 -23.63 19.10 13.48
C VAL A 159 -24.96 19.76 13.83
N ASN A 160 -25.42 19.64 15.07
CA ASN A 160 -26.65 20.30 15.53
C ASN A 160 -26.57 21.83 15.39
N LEU A 161 -25.41 22.44 15.69
CA LEU A 161 -25.22 23.87 15.52
C LEU A 161 -25.30 24.27 14.05
N ILE A 162 -24.66 23.51 13.17
CA ILE A 162 -24.70 23.73 11.73
C ILE A 162 -26.13 23.61 11.22
N GLU A 163 -26.85 22.53 11.53
CA GLU A 163 -28.27 22.35 11.19
C GLU A 163 -29.17 23.46 11.75
N ASN A 164 -28.89 23.93 12.96
CA ASN A 164 -29.66 25.00 13.59
C ASN A 164 -29.41 26.34 12.92
N ILE A 165 -28.17 26.67 12.57
CA ILE A 165 -27.84 27.89 11.83
C ILE A 165 -28.55 27.87 10.47
N THR A 166 -28.61 26.71 9.82
CA THR A 166 -29.19 26.63 8.48
C THR A 166 -30.71 26.61 8.44
N LYS A 167 -31.38 25.98 9.43
CA LYS A 167 -32.86 26.04 9.60
C LYS A 167 -33.37 27.46 9.84
N ILE A 168 -32.50 28.36 10.28
CA ILE A 168 -32.84 29.76 10.54
C ILE A 168 -32.76 30.53 9.23
N ASN A 169 -33.80 30.35 8.41
CA ASN A 169 -34.15 31.10 7.18
C ASN A 169 -32.99 31.93 6.60
N THR A 170 -31.97 31.23 6.15
CA THR A 170 -30.76 31.84 5.61
C THR A 170 -31.06 32.21 4.17
N ASN A 171 -31.65 33.37 3.91
CA ASN A 171 -31.51 33.99 2.60
C ASN A 171 -30.23 34.83 2.64
N GLY A 172 -29.09 34.23 2.28
CA GLY A 172 -27.84 34.95 2.01
C GLY A 172 -26.73 34.87 3.06
N VAL A 173 -26.72 33.87 3.94
CA VAL A 173 -25.60 33.67 4.89
C VAL A 173 -24.41 33.01 4.20
N GLU A 174 -23.25 33.65 4.26
CA GLU A 174 -22.00 33.11 3.70
C GLU A 174 -21.23 32.33 4.77
N PHE A 175 -20.73 31.14 4.44
CA PHE A 175 -19.90 30.37 5.35
C PHE A 175 -18.43 30.51 4.95
N ASN A 176 -17.54 30.71 5.90
CA ASN A 176 -16.10 30.67 5.66
C ASN A 176 -15.47 29.73 6.67
N VAL A 177 -15.18 28.51 6.22
CA VAL A 177 -14.62 27.47 7.08
C VAL A 177 -13.11 27.45 6.93
N LYS A 178 -12.39 27.21 8.02
CA LYS A 178 -10.95 27.08 8.06
C LYS A 178 -10.60 25.89 8.93
N ALA A 179 -10.25 24.79 8.28
CA ALA A 179 -9.71 23.60 8.92
C ALA A 179 -8.18 23.71 9.02
N HIS A 180 -7.59 23.39 10.18
CA HIS A 180 -6.13 23.33 10.35
C HIS A 180 -5.60 21.90 10.22
N THR A 181 -4.31 21.76 9.90
CA THR A 181 -3.62 20.48 9.62
C THR A 181 -3.87 19.40 10.69
N HIS A 182 -4.04 18.15 10.26
CA HIS A 182 -4.28 16.95 11.10
C HIS A 182 -5.65 16.79 11.76
N THR A 183 -6.62 17.60 11.36
CA THR A 183 -8.03 17.38 11.70
C THR A 183 -8.59 16.18 10.94
N SER A 184 -9.02 15.12 11.63
CA SER A 184 -10.01 14.19 11.05
C SER A 184 -11.38 14.86 11.07
N LEU A 185 -11.55 15.93 10.29
CA LEU A 185 -12.80 16.69 10.19
C LEU A 185 -13.88 15.97 9.36
N ILE A 186 -13.79 14.65 9.32
CA ILE A 186 -14.57 13.76 8.47
C ILE A 186 -16.05 14.08 8.59
N TYR A 187 -16.56 14.32 9.80
CA TYR A 187 -17.97 14.61 10.01
C TYR A 187 -18.34 16.06 9.68
N THR A 188 -17.68 17.06 10.28
CA THR A 188 -18.07 18.47 10.07
C THR A 188 -17.89 18.92 8.62
N VAL A 189 -16.76 18.55 7.99
CA VAL A 189 -16.55 18.86 6.57
C VAL A 189 -17.61 18.15 5.75
N ARG A 190 -17.91 16.87 6.01
CA ARG A 190 -18.96 16.13 5.30
C ARG A 190 -20.35 16.75 5.44
N GLU A 191 -20.73 17.27 6.61
CA GLU A 191 -22.04 17.92 6.75
C GLU A 191 -22.09 19.27 6.03
N LEU A 192 -21.06 20.11 6.14
CA LEU A 192 -20.98 21.36 5.37
C LEU A 192 -21.03 21.11 3.86
N LEU A 193 -20.35 20.05 3.44
CA LEU A 193 -20.32 19.56 2.08
C LEU A 193 -21.70 19.01 1.64
N LYS A 194 -22.41 18.23 2.46
CA LYS A 194 -23.80 17.81 2.17
C LYS A 194 -24.72 19.01 2.04
N MET A 195 -24.60 19.97 2.94
CA MET A 195 -25.37 21.20 2.90
C MET A 195 -25.12 22.01 1.63
N SER A 196 -23.88 22.01 1.13
CA SER A 196 -23.59 22.70 -0.14
C SER A 196 -24.33 22.11 -1.34
N ASN A 197 -24.80 20.86 -1.26
CA ASN A 197 -25.57 20.21 -2.32
C ASN A 197 -27.09 20.28 -2.13
N ASP A 198 -27.55 20.70 -0.97
CA ASP A 198 -28.97 20.70 -0.63
C ASP A 198 -29.54 22.12 -0.89
N PRO A 199 -30.51 22.25 -1.83
CA PRO A 199 -31.03 23.54 -2.26
C PRO A 199 -31.75 24.31 -1.16
N ASP A 200 -32.16 23.66 -0.07
CA ASP A 200 -32.77 24.32 1.09
C ASP A 200 -31.75 25.16 1.88
N TYR A 201 -30.45 25.00 1.60
CA TYR A 201 -29.37 25.78 2.20
C TYR A 201 -28.75 26.75 1.20
N SER A 202 -28.66 28.04 1.56
CA SER A 202 -28.06 29.09 0.72
C SER A 202 -26.54 29.20 0.87
N LEU A 203 -25.85 28.06 0.93
CA LEU A 203 -24.43 28.04 1.20
C LEU A 203 -23.66 28.51 -0.04
N LYS A 204 -23.10 29.72 -0.01
CA LYS A 204 -22.45 30.34 -1.18
C LYS A 204 -20.99 29.99 -1.39
N TYR A 205 -20.24 29.73 -0.31
CA TYR A 205 -18.81 29.51 -0.38
C TYR A 205 -18.32 28.60 0.75
N ILE A 206 -17.35 27.73 0.46
CA ILE A 206 -16.59 26.94 1.42
C ILE A 206 -15.13 26.91 0.96
N SER A 207 -14.20 27.15 1.87
CA SER A 207 -12.76 27.03 1.63
C SER A 207 -12.13 26.11 2.67
N PHE A 208 -11.06 25.40 2.31
CA PHE A 208 -10.29 24.58 3.24
C PHE A 208 -8.78 24.68 2.94
N PRO A 209 -8.16 25.85 3.11
CA PRO A 209 -6.83 26.14 2.56
C PRO A 209 -5.69 25.31 3.16
N LYS A 210 -5.87 24.73 4.36
CA LYS A 210 -4.86 23.92 5.06
C LYS A 210 -5.29 22.47 5.27
N LEU A 211 -6.35 22.02 4.60
CA LEU A 211 -6.84 20.66 4.72
C LEU A 211 -5.97 19.72 3.90
N GLU A 212 -5.06 18.99 4.55
CA GLU A 212 -4.14 18.05 3.89
C GLU A 212 -4.76 16.67 3.65
N PHE A 213 -5.69 16.26 4.51
CA PHE A 213 -6.35 14.95 4.47
C PHE A 213 -7.86 15.10 4.55
N LEU A 214 -8.58 14.37 3.70
CA LEU A 214 -10.04 14.31 3.70
C LEU A 214 -10.49 12.86 3.53
N GLU A 215 -11.40 12.38 4.38
CA GLU A 215 -12.07 11.10 4.21
C GLU A 215 -13.57 11.31 3.97
N ILE A 216 -14.10 10.65 2.94
CA ILE A 216 -15.48 10.79 2.48
C ILE A 216 -16.19 9.44 2.63
N GLY A 217 -17.17 9.36 3.52
CA GLY A 217 -17.82 8.10 3.91
C GLY A 217 -18.85 7.52 2.94
N SER A 218 -19.51 8.35 2.11
CA SER A 218 -20.62 7.94 1.24
C SER A 218 -20.48 8.52 -0.16
N GLU A 219 -21.40 8.15 -1.07
CA GLU A 219 -21.60 8.88 -2.33
C GLU A 219 -21.66 10.37 -2.02
N PHE A 220 -20.79 11.13 -2.70
CA PHE A 220 -20.58 12.52 -2.42
C PHE A 220 -20.37 13.26 -3.73
N ASP A 221 -21.31 14.15 -4.05
CA ASP A 221 -21.18 15.11 -5.13
C ASP A 221 -20.61 16.41 -4.55
N ILE A 222 -19.69 17.06 -5.27
CA ILE A 222 -19.15 18.36 -4.89
C ILE A 222 -19.96 19.41 -5.65
N ASN A 223 -20.73 20.27 -4.95
CA ASN A 223 -21.31 21.44 -5.57
C ASN A 223 -20.19 22.43 -5.94
N LYS A 224 -19.94 22.56 -7.25
CA LYS A 224 -18.86 23.37 -7.82
C LYS A 224 -19.02 24.86 -7.58
N GLU A 225 -20.26 25.32 -7.42
CA GLU A 225 -20.54 26.74 -7.23
C GLU A 225 -20.17 27.19 -5.81
N VAL A 226 -20.13 26.24 -4.87
CA VAL A 226 -19.99 26.50 -3.44
C VAL A 226 -18.59 26.19 -2.93
N ILE A 227 -17.93 25.15 -3.45
CA ILE A 227 -16.63 24.70 -2.93
C ILE A 227 -15.52 25.22 -3.84
N GLY A 228 -14.66 26.09 -3.28
CA GLY A 228 -13.44 26.52 -3.95
C GLY A 228 -12.43 25.38 -4.13
N SER A 229 -11.34 25.62 -4.88
CA SER A 229 -10.26 24.63 -5.06
C SER A 229 -9.70 24.18 -3.71
N LEU A 230 -9.55 22.86 -3.52
CA LEU A 230 -9.01 22.27 -2.31
C LEU A 230 -7.49 22.12 -2.45
N GLU A 231 -6.81 23.24 -2.66
CA GLU A 231 -5.38 23.27 -2.99
C GLU A 231 -4.49 22.73 -1.86
N GLY A 232 -4.95 22.81 -0.61
CA GLY A 232 -4.23 22.19 0.52
C GLY A 232 -4.28 20.66 0.52
N LEU A 233 -5.20 20.03 -0.22
CA LEU A 233 -5.48 18.61 -0.12
C LEU A 233 -4.43 17.77 -0.85
N ILE A 234 -3.68 16.99 -0.07
CA ILE A 234 -2.63 16.09 -0.57
C ILE A 234 -3.05 14.62 -0.50
N HIS A 235 -4.00 14.27 0.37
CA HIS A 235 -4.51 12.91 0.54
C HIS A 235 -6.05 12.90 0.64
N LEU A 236 -6.69 12.20 -0.29
CA LEU A 236 -8.13 11.97 -0.29
C LEU A 236 -8.41 10.48 -0.07
N ARG A 237 -9.30 10.16 0.87
CA ARG A 237 -9.83 8.82 1.08
C ARG A 237 -11.33 8.82 0.81
N MET A 238 -11.83 7.88 0.02
CA MET A 238 -13.24 7.75 -0.31
C MET A 238 -13.71 6.35 0.05
N ASN A 239 -14.74 6.19 0.86
CA ASN A 239 -15.20 4.88 1.32
C ASN A 239 -16.19 4.23 0.36
N LYS A 240 -16.83 5.01 -0.51
CA LYS A 240 -17.71 4.52 -1.56
C LYS A 240 -17.56 5.42 -2.77
N PHE A 241 -17.31 4.81 -3.92
CA PHE A 241 -17.17 5.53 -5.16
C PHE A 241 -18.20 5.01 -6.18
N LYS A 242 -19.01 5.92 -6.72
CA LYS A 242 -19.90 5.67 -7.85
C LYS A 242 -19.72 6.78 -8.88
N GLY A 243 -19.56 6.42 -10.15
CA GLY A 243 -19.53 7.37 -11.25
C GLY A 243 -18.13 7.77 -11.68
N VAL A 244 -18.00 9.01 -12.17
CA VAL A 244 -16.76 9.55 -12.74
C VAL A 244 -16.16 10.56 -11.77
N ALA A 245 -14.94 10.32 -11.29
CA ALA A 245 -14.32 11.22 -10.33
C ALA A 245 -13.71 12.38 -11.11
N ASN A 246 -14.23 13.58 -10.86
CA ASN A 246 -13.55 14.79 -11.25
C ASN A 246 -12.55 15.14 -10.15
N LEU A 247 -11.27 14.88 -10.40
CA LEU A 247 -10.18 15.19 -9.47
C LEU A 247 -9.63 16.61 -9.65
N ASP A 248 -10.20 17.41 -10.55
CA ASP A 248 -9.70 18.75 -10.87
C ASP A 248 -9.83 19.71 -9.67
N TYR A 249 -10.70 19.40 -8.70
CA TYR A 249 -10.80 20.14 -7.43
C TYR A 249 -9.62 19.95 -6.48
N PHE A 250 -8.79 18.93 -6.74
CA PHE A 250 -7.68 18.55 -5.87
C PHE A 250 -6.36 18.66 -6.64
N PRO A 251 -5.97 19.88 -7.07
CA PRO A 251 -4.83 20.06 -7.99
C PRO A 251 -3.49 19.58 -7.40
N ASN A 252 -3.38 19.53 -6.07
CA ASN A 252 -2.19 19.09 -5.34
C ASN A 252 -2.31 17.66 -4.79
N LEU A 253 -3.33 16.90 -5.20
CA LEU A 253 -3.56 15.54 -4.71
C LEU A 253 -2.38 14.63 -5.04
N ARG A 254 -1.75 14.07 -4.00
CA ARG A 254 -0.61 13.15 -4.14
C ARG A 254 -1.03 11.69 -3.97
N LYS A 255 -2.02 11.44 -3.12
CA LYS A 255 -2.53 10.11 -2.78
C LYS A 255 -4.06 10.08 -2.80
N LEU A 256 -4.61 9.08 -3.46
CA LEU A 256 -6.04 8.77 -3.44
C LEU A 256 -6.23 7.33 -2.95
N THR A 257 -7.02 7.16 -1.89
CA THR A 257 -7.44 5.86 -1.40
C THR A 257 -8.94 5.70 -1.64
N ILE A 258 -9.37 4.68 -2.36
CA ILE A 258 -10.79 4.42 -2.62
C ILE A 258 -11.14 3.06 -2.03
N GLN A 259 -12.16 2.99 -1.21
CA GLN A 259 -12.71 1.76 -0.64
C GLN A 259 -14.04 1.42 -1.31
N ASN A 260 -14.40 0.14 -1.26
CA ASN A 260 -15.62 -0.41 -1.86
C ASN A 260 -15.79 -0.03 -3.35
N VAL A 261 -14.70 0.00 -4.11
CA VAL A 261 -14.74 0.30 -5.55
C VAL A 261 -15.60 -0.76 -6.25
N LYS A 262 -16.61 -0.33 -7.02
CA LYS A 262 -17.37 -1.23 -7.91
C LYS A 262 -16.90 -1.13 -9.35
N GLU A 263 -16.81 0.12 -9.80
CA GLU A 263 -16.36 0.53 -11.11
C GLU A 263 -15.61 1.84 -10.87
N LEU A 264 -14.48 2.01 -11.54
CA LEU A 264 -13.66 3.20 -11.40
C LEU A 264 -13.46 3.82 -12.76
N SER A 265 -14.05 5.00 -12.95
CA SER A 265 -13.81 5.82 -14.12
C SER A 265 -13.46 7.23 -13.68
N PHE A 266 -12.59 7.88 -14.44
CA PHE A 266 -12.24 9.29 -14.24
C PHE A 266 -12.32 10.00 -15.58
N GLN A 267 -12.54 11.32 -15.53
CA GLN A 267 -12.51 12.12 -16.75
C GLN A 267 -11.09 12.10 -17.34
N LYS A 268 -10.98 12.10 -18.68
CA LYS A 268 -9.67 12.09 -19.37
C LYS A 268 -8.77 13.25 -18.94
N SER A 269 -9.36 14.37 -18.54
CA SER A 269 -8.68 15.59 -18.07
C SER A 269 -8.27 15.55 -16.59
N SER A 270 -8.76 14.59 -15.81
CA SER A 270 -8.59 14.59 -14.36
C SER A 270 -7.11 14.62 -13.95
N ILE A 271 -6.78 15.46 -12.97
CA ILE A 271 -5.47 15.44 -12.32
C ILE A 271 -5.33 14.16 -11.49
N PHE A 272 -4.50 13.22 -11.98
CA PHE A 272 -4.24 11.98 -11.25
C PHE A 272 -3.14 12.12 -10.18
N PRO A 273 -3.35 11.51 -9.00
CA PRO A 273 -2.36 11.44 -7.95
C PRO A 273 -1.16 10.57 -8.34
N LYS A 274 -0.06 10.71 -7.61
CA LYS A 274 1.13 9.84 -7.76
C LYS A 274 0.90 8.45 -7.18
N VAL A 275 0.06 8.35 -6.15
CA VAL A 275 -0.27 7.12 -5.42
C VAL A 275 -1.77 6.86 -5.52
N LEU A 276 -2.14 5.65 -5.94
CA LEU A 276 -3.53 5.19 -5.94
C LEU A 276 -3.63 3.90 -5.12
N GLU A 277 -4.48 3.91 -4.11
CA GLU A 277 -4.80 2.73 -3.29
C GLU A 277 -6.26 2.37 -3.49
N LEU A 278 -6.54 1.18 -4.00
CA LEU A 278 -7.90 0.71 -4.25
C LEU A 278 -8.18 -0.45 -3.32
N ARG A 279 -9.21 -0.34 -2.48
CA ARG A 279 -9.75 -1.43 -1.69
C ARG A 279 -11.12 -1.80 -2.23
N SER A 280 -11.25 -2.95 -2.87
CA SER A 280 -12.49 -3.37 -3.51
C SER A 280 -13.01 -4.65 -2.87
N PHE A 281 -14.33 -4.78 -2.78
CA PHE A 281 -15.02 -6.03 -2.49
C PHE A 281 -15.72 -6.61 -3.74
N HIS A 282 -15.51 -5.97 -4.89
CA HIS A 282 -16.30 -6.19 -6.11
C HIS A 282 -15.46 -6.53 -7.34
N GLY A 283 -16.15 -7.26 -8.24
CA GLY A 283 -15.79 -7.74 -9.57
C GLY A 283 -15.14 -6.74 -10.53
N GLY A 284 -13.81 -6.69 -10.60
CA GLY A 284 -13.07 -6.05 -11.71
C GLY A 284 -12.87 -4.54 -11.59
N ILE A 285 -11.61 -4.10 -11.63
CA ILE A 285 -11.26 -2.68 -11.71
C ILE A 285 -10.82 -2.40 -13.14
N SER A 286 -11.62 -1.64 -13.90
CA SER A 286 -11.20 -1.11 -15.19
C SER A 286 -10.36 0.16 -14.97
N PHE A 287 -9.23 0.25 -15.66
CA PHE A 287 -8.42 1.47 -15.70
C PHE A 287 -8.55 2.08 -17.10
N THR A 288 -8.58 3.42 -17.17
CA THR A 288 -8.50 4.15 -18.44
C THR A 288 -7.05 4.55 -18.71
N SER A 289 -6.67 4.71 -19.98
CA SER A 289 -5.30 5.07 -20.38
C SER A 289 -4.81 6.40 -19.76
N SER A 290 -5.71 7.36 -19.53
CA SER A 290 -5.36 8.64 -18.88
C SER A 290 -4.94 8.49 -17.42
N MET A 291 -5.46 7.49 -16.69
CA MET A 291 -5.07 7.23 -15.29
C MET A 291 -3.59 6.85 -15.20
N CYS A 292 -3.17 6.02 -16.15
CA CYS A 292 -1.91 5.30 -16.09
C CYS A 292 -0.69 6.22 -16.30
N GLN A 293 -0.89 7.39 -16.93
CA GLN A 293 0.20 8.31 -17.29
C GLN A 293 0.90 8.96 -16.09
N LYS A 294 0.20 9.25 -14.98
CA LYS A 294 0.79 9.98 -13.84
C LYS A 294 1.12 9.08 -12.64
N LEU A 295 0.53 7.89 -12.58
CA LEU A 295 0.70 6.97 -11.47
C LEU A 295 2.15 6.51 -11.34
N LYS A 296 2.67 6.60 -10.11
CA LYS A 296 3.99 6.07 -9.72
C LYS A 296 3.88 4.84 -8.85
N TYR A 297 2.79 4.74 -8.08
CA TYR A 297 2.53 3.63 -7.16
C TYR A 297 1.05 3.24 -7.26
N LEU A 298 0.80 1.93 -7.43
CA LEU A 298 -0.53 1.36 -7.50
C LEU A 298 -0.64 0.22 -6.49
N TYR A 299 -1.53 0.39 -5.51
CA TYR A 299 -1.84 -0.62 -4.50
C TYR A 299 -3.29 -1.05 -4.68
N ILE A 300 -3.53 -2.34 -4.87
CA ILE A 300 -4.87 -2.90 -5.04
C ILE A 300 -5.07 -3.96 -3.95
N ASP A 301 -6.15 -3.84 -3.19
CA ASP A 301 -6.55 -4.76 -2.13
C ASP A 301 -7.98 -5.25 -2.44
N LEU A 302 -8.09 -6.42 -3.05
CA LEU A 302 -9.35 -7.09 -3.38
C LEU A 302 -9.77 -7.96 -2.20
N LEU A 303 -10.46 -7.35 -1.25
CA LEU A 303 -10.92 -8.04 -0.05
C LEU A 303 -12.06 -9.01 -0.41
N ASP A 304 -11.96 -10.24 0.08
CA ASP A 304 -13.12 -11.13 0.07
C ASP A 304 -14.11 -10.65 1.14
N ARG A 305 -15.31 -10.24 0.71
CA ARG A 305 -16.38 -9.76 1.59
C ARG A 305 -16.78 -10.80 2.64
N ASN A 306 -16.49 -12.07 2.36
CA ASN A 306 -16.79 -13.20 3.23
C ASN A 306 -15.61 -13.62 4.12
N SER A 307 -14.43 -12.99 4.04
CA SER A 307 -13.25 -13.42 4.82
C SER A 307 -13.42 -13.29 6.34
N SER A 308 -14.45 -12.57 6.82
CA SER A 308 -14.83 -12.53 8.23
C SER A 308 -15.55 -13.80 8.71
N TYR A 309 -16.05 -14.63 7.78
CA TYR A 309 -16.62 -15.94 8.06
C TYR A 309 -15.91 -17.00 7.22
N PRO A 310 -14.87 -17.64 7.76
CA PRO A 310 -13.94 -18.39 6.94
C PRO A 310 -14.51 -19.64 6.23
N TYR A 311 -15.75 -20.11 6.48
CA TYR A 311 -16.20 -21.41 5.96
C TYR A 311 -17.71 -21.56 5.76
N THR A 312 -18.32 -20.85 4.81
CA THR A 312 -19.62 -21.32 4.28
C THR A 312 -19.51 -21.57 2.78
N HIS A 313 -19.81 -22.80 2.40
CA HIS A 313 -19.60 -23.44 1.09
C HIS A 313 -20.34 -22.76 -0.09
N GLN A 314 -19.99 -21.52 -0.45
CA GLN A 314 -20.47 -20.92 -1.70
C GLN A 314 -19.60 -21.36 -2.88
N ARG A 315 -19.77 -22.63 -3.29
CA ARG A 315 -19.02 -23.30 -4.37
C ARG A 315 -19.45 -22.93 -5.80
N GLU A 316 -20.40 -22.01 -6.00
CA GLU A 316 -20.98 -21.78 -7.34
C GLU A 316 -21.06 -20.31 -7.77
N ARG A 317 -20.37 -19.40 -7.08
CA ARG A 317 -20.23 -18.05 -7.64
C ARG A 317 -19.14 -18.10 -8.69
N ASN A 318 -19.57 -18.11 -9.96
CA ASN A 318 -18.75 -17.90 -11.16
C ASN A 318 -17.45 -17.18 -10.79
N PRO A 319 -16.26 -17.76 -11.02
CA PRO A 319 -15.01 -17.08 -10.75
C PRO A 319 -15.07 -15.79 -11.55
N SER A 320 -15.33 -14.68 -10.86
CA SER A 320 -15.35 -13.39 -11.52
C SER A 320 -13.96 -13.25 -12.10
N LYS A 321 -13.87 -13.01 -13.42
CA LYS A 321 -12.59 -12.82 -14.09
C LYS A 321 -12.00 -11.50 -13.61
N TYR A 322 -11.31 -11.52 -12.47
CA TYR A 322 -10.54 -10.40 -11.99
C TYR A 322 -9.25 -10.37 -12.76
N GLY A 323 -8.99 -9.24 -13.40
CA GLY A 323 -7.77 -9.08 -14.16
C GLY A 323 -7.38 -7.66 -14.44
N LEU A 324 -6.07 -7.43 -14.54
CA LEU A 324 -5.47 -6.22 -15.05
C LEU A 324 -5.01 -6.50 -16.47
N LYS A 325 -5.68 -5.90 -17.46
CA LYS A 325 -5.36 -6.13 -18.86
C LYS A 325 -5.32 -4.85 -19.68
N ASP A 326 -4.44 -4.85 -20.67
CA ASP A 326 -4.36 -3.81 -21.70
C ASP A 326 -4.07 -2.42 -21.12
N LEU A 327 -3.10 -2.34 -20.19
CA LEU A 327 -2.76 -1.12 -19.44
C LEU A 327 -1.35 -0.63 -19.75
N GLU A 328 -1.21 0.67 -19.99
CA GLU A 328 0.07 1.33 -20.25
C GLU A 328 0.42 2.33 -19.15
N PHE A 329 1.37 1.99 -18.30
CA PHE A 329 1.81 2.79 -17.17
C PHE A 329 3.23 3.36 -17.37
N PRO A 330 3.40 4.45 -18.13
CA PRO A 330 4.72 4.97 -18.48
C PRO A 330 5.57 5.42 -17.28
N ASN A 331 4.93 5.78 -16.15
CA ASN A 331 5.61 6.34 -14.97
C ASN A 331 5.57 5.45 -13.72
N LEU A 332 4.96 4.27 -13.80
CA LEU A 332 4.72 3.42 -12.65
C LEU A 332 6.00 2.71 -12.23
N LYS A 333 6.30 2.76 -10.93
CA LYS A 333 7.52 2.20 -10.32
C LYS A 333 7.24 0.97 -9.48
N GLU A 334 6.05 0.86 -8.92
CA GLU A 334 5.67 -0.23 -8.03
C GLU A 334 4.18 -0.55 -8.19
N ILE A 335 3.90 -1.85 -8.32
CA ILE A 335 2.56 -2.43 -8.25
C ILE A 335 2.55 -3.43 -7.11
N GLU A 336 1.54 -3.32 -6.26
CA GLU A 336 1.21 -4.32 -5.25
C GLU A 336 -0.27 -4.67 -5.35
N ILE A 337 -0.56 -5.97 -5.46
CA ILE A 337 -1.91 -6.51 -5.53
C ILE A 337 -2.07 -7.52 -4.41
N GLN A 338 -2.94 -7.23 -3.46
CA GLN A 338 -3.42 -8.16 -2.45
C GLN A 338 -4.85 -8.56 -2.83
N SER A 339 -5.16 -9.85 -2.81
CA SER A 339 -6.48 -10.35 -3.18
C SER A 339 -6.87 -11.55 -2.33
N GLY A 340 -7.97 -11.43 -1.60
CA GLY A 340 -8.65 -12.59 -1.00
C GLY A 340 -9.37 -13.47 -2.05
N GLN A 341 -9.34 -13.09 -3.32
CA GLN A 341 -10.04 -13.72 -4.43
C GLN A 341 -9.07 -14.30 -5.47
N ILE A 342 -9.60 -15.09 -6.39
CA ILE A 342 -8.85 -15.64 -7.52
C ILE A 342 -8.56 -14.52 -8.53
N ILE A 343 -7.29 -14.30 -8.87
CA ILE A 343 -6.89 -13.42 -9.96
C ILE A 343 -6.64 -14.31 -11.18
N ASN A 344 -7.46 -14.17 -12.21
CA ASN A 344 -7.40 -15.09 -13.36
C ASN A 344 -6.56 -14.55 -14.53
N GLU A 345 -6.32 -13.23 -14.58
CA GLU A 345 -5.73 -12.64 -15.78
C GLU A 345 -4.98 -11.33 -15.49
N ILE A 346 -3.64 -11.34 -15.48
CA ILE A 346 -2.84 -10.12 -15.59
C ILE A 346 -2.06 -10.22 -16.90
N ARG A 347 -2.43 -9.48 -17.95
CA ARG A 347 -1.82 -9.59 -19.28
C ARG A 347 -1.69 -8.24 -19.98
N ASN A 348 -0.83 -8.13 -20.99
CA ASN A 348 -0.72 -6.91 -21.81
C ASN A 348 -0.51 -5.63 -20.98
N ILE A 349 0.34 -5.68 -19.95
CA ILE A 349 0.70 -4.51 -19.16
C ILE A 349 2.08 -4.02 -19.60
N SER A 350 2.16 -2.76 -20.02
CA SER A 350 3.40 -2.07 -20.31
C SER A 350 3.72 -1.09 -19.19
N ALA A 351 4.85 -1.26 -18.52
CA ALA A 351 5.28 -0.35 -17.46
C ALA A 351 6.81 -0.20 -17.47
N PRO A 352 7.37 0.65 -18.35
CA PRO A 352 8.82 0.71 -18.62
C PRO A 352 9.68 1.10 -17.42
N LEU A 353 9.10 1.78 -16.42
CA LEU A 353 9.80 2.21 -15.21
C LEU A 353 9.50 1.34 -13.98
N LEU A 354 8.74 0.24 -14.16
CA LEU A 354 8.33 -0.64 -13.06
C LEU A 354 9.54 -1.36 -12.50
N LYS A 355 9.81 -1.17 -11.19
CA LYS A 355 10.93 -1.80 -10.47
C LYS A 355 10.48 -2.97 -9.60
N LYS A 356 9.25 -2.95 -9.10
CA LYS A 356 8.70 -3.96 -8.19
C LYS A 356 7.30 -4.38 -8.62
N PHE A 357 7.09 -5.69 -8.69
CA PHE A 357 5.80 -6.31 -8.99
C PHE A 357 5.48 -7.36 -7.92
N ASN A 358 4.52 -7.05 -7.05
CA ASN A 358 4.10 -7.91 -5.95
C ASN A 358 2.63 -8.31 -6.12
N VAL A 359 2.34 -9.60 -6.07
CA VAL A 359 0.98 -10.15 -6.12
C VAL A 359 0.83 -11.17 -5.01
N ASN A 360 -0.18 -11.01 -4.16
CA ASN A 360 -0.56 -11.93 -3.10
C ASN A 360 -2.06 -12.25 -3.23
N ALA A 361 -2.41 -13.44 -3.68
CA ALA A 361 -3.79 -13.82 -3.95
C ALA A 361 -4.22 -15.10 -3.22
N SER A 362 -5.53 -15.31 -3.04
CA SER A 362 -6.03 -16.64 -2.62
C SER A 362 -5.78 -17.69 -3.70
N SER A 363 -5.87 -17.32 -4.97
CA SER A 363 -5.40 -18.14 -6.09
C SER A 363 -4.99 -17.22 -7.23
N LEU A 364 -3.93 -17.57 -7.94
CA LEU A 364 -3.29 -16.71 -8.94
C LEU A 364 -3.07 -17.49 -10.22
N GLU A 365 -3.74 -17.07 -11.28
CA GLU A 365 -3.43 -17.45 -12.66
C GLU A 365 -2.81 -16.23 -13.35
N LEU A 366 -1.52 -16.33 -13.64
CA LEU A 366 -0.70 -15.28 -14.20
C LEU A 366 -0.24 -15.69 -15.60
N CYS A 367 -0.84 -15.06 -16.62
CA CYS A 367 -0.37 -15.17 -17.99
C CYS A 367 0.65 -14.06 -18.28
N LEU A 368 1.91 -14.44 -18.47
CA LEU A 368 2.99 -13.46 -18.61
C LEU A 368 3.16 -12.93 -20.03
N GLU A 369 2.24 -13.29 -20.93
CA GLU A 369 2.26 -12.84 -22.30
C GLU A 369 2.15 -11.30 -22.38
N ASN A 370 3.05 -10.70 -23.16
CA ASN A 370 3.12 -9.25 -23.42
C ASN A 370 3.28 -8.36 -22.16
N LEU A 371 3.90 -8.87 -21.09
CA LEU A 371 4.35 -8.02 -19.99
C LEU A 371 5.69 -7.36 -20.34
N SER A 372 5.71 -6.03 -20.44
CA SER A 372 6.93 -5.27 -20.78
C SER A 372 7.39 -4.44 -19.60
N PHE A 373 8.32 -5.01 -18.81
CA PHE A 373 8.90 -4.38 -17.62
C PHE A 373 10.44 -4.34 -17.69
N PRO A 374 11.04 -3.57 -18.62
CA PRO A 374 12.50 -3.55 -18.83
C PRO A 374 13.31 -3.11 -17.59
N ALA A 375 12.73 -2.32 -16.69
CA ALA A 375 13.38 -1.85 -15.47
C ALA A 375 13.08 -2.70 -14.22
N LEU A 376 12.42 -3.86 -14.38
CA LEU A 376 11.96 -4.67 -13.25
C LEU A 376 13.11 -5.30 -12.49
N GLU A 377 13.19 -5.02 -11.19
CA GLU A 377 14.26 -5.51 -10.32
C GLU A 377 13.79 -6.64 -9.41
N SER A 378 12.49 -6.69 -9.08
CA SER A 378 11.93 -7.67 -8.13
C SER A 378 10.52 -8.13 -8.51
N ILE A 379 10.31 -9.44 -8.47
CA ILE A 379 9.00 -10.10 -8.58
C ILE A 379 8.73 -10.91 -7.31
N ILE A 380 7.55 -10.73 -6.73
CA ILE A 380 7.06 -11.54 -5.60
C ILE A 380 5.65 -12.02 -5.95
N LEU A 381 5.45 -13.33 -6.06
CA LEU A 381 4.16 -13.95 -6.32
C LEU A 381 3.81 -14.88 -5.17
N LYS A 382 2.70 -14.61 -4.48
CA LYS A 382 2.20 -15.38 -3.34
C LYS A 382 0.77 -15.84 -3.63
N SER A 383 0.50 -17.12 -3.36
CA SER A 383 -0.82 -17.73 -3.48
C SER A 383 -1.13 -18.65 -2.31
N ASN A 384 -2.37 -18.67 -1.83
CA ASN A 384 -2.82 -19.56 -0.74
C ASN A 384 -3.69 -20.76 -1.19
N GLY A 385 -3.99 -20.88 -2.48
CA GLY A 385 -5.00 -21.81 -3.01
C GLY A 385 -4.75 -22.29 -4.43
N GLY A 386 -3.61 -21.91 -5.03
CA GLY A 386 -3.19 -22.36 -6.35
C GLY A 386 -2.44 -21.28 -7.12
N LEU A 387 -1.32 -21.62 -7.73
CA LEU A 387 -0.54 -20.72 -8.57
C LEU A 387 -0.34 -21.36 -9.94
N ILE A 388 -0.88 -20.73 -10.98
CA ILE A 388 -0.70 -21.09 -12.38
C ILE A 388 0.04 -19.94 -13.03
N ILE A 389 1.23 -20.22 -13.57
CA ILE A 389 1.99 -19.24 -14.34
C ILE A 389 2.14 -19.81 -15.75
N THR A 390 1.60 -19.11 -16.75
CA THR A 390 1.78 -19.49 -18.16
C THR A 390 2.81 -18.58 -18.83
N ASP A 391 3.48 -19.10 -19.86
CA ASP A 391 4.36 -18.36 -20.76
C ASP A 391 5.61 -17.75 -20.11
N ILE A 392 6.18 -18.44 -19.11
CA ILE A 392 7.47 -18.09 -18.49
C ILE A 392 8.58 -17.96 -19.55
N ALA A 393 8.49 -18.72 -20.65
CA ALA A 393 9.37 -18.65 -21.81
C ALA A 393 9.57 -17.21 -22.34
N ASN A 394 8.51 -16.41 -22.29
CA ASN A 394 8.45 -15.07 -22.86
C ASN A 394 8.82 -13.98 -21.83
N MET A 395 9.21 -14.35 -20.61
CA MET A 395 9.70 -13.38 -19.62
C MET A 395 11.03 -12.79 -20.08
N HIS A 396 11.02 -11.53 -20.49
CA HIS A 396 12.24 -10.78 -20.76
C HIS A 396 12.39 -9.63 -19.76
N PHE A 397 13.02 -9.92 -18.62
CA PHE A 397 13.27 -8.94 -17.54
C PHE A 397 14.78 -8.75 -17.35
N PRO A 398 15.44 -7.94 -18.21
CA PRO A 398 16.90 -7.85 -18.23
C PRO A 398 17.49 -7.29 -16.93
N GLN A 399 16.71 -6.62 -16.08
CA GLN A 399 17.17 -6.04 -14.82
C GLN A 399 16.75 -6.83 -13.57
N LEU A 400 16.13 -8.01 -13.74
CA LEU A 400 15.56 -8.77 -12.63
C LEU A 400 16.66 -9.29 -11.71
N LYS A 401 16.61 -8.91 -10.43
CA LYS A 401 17.59 -9.30 -9.39
C LYS A 401 17.03 -10.33 -8.41
N SER A 402 15.73 -10.28 -8.16
CA SER A 402 15.05 -11.14 -7.19
C SER A 402 13.74 -11.68 -7.75
N PHE A 403 13.55 -13.00 -7.64
CA PHE A 403 12.31 -13.66 -8.03
C PHE A 403 11.86 -14.61 -6.90
N GLU A 404 10.75 -14.27 -6.25
CA GLU A 404 10.12 -15.09 -5.22
C GLU A 404 8.75 -15.60 -5.69
N ILE A 405 8.56 -16.90 -5.57
CA ILE A 405 7.30 -17.59 -5.81
C ILE A 405 6.94 -18.37 -4.55
N THR A 406 5.72 -18.21 -4.07
CA THR A 406 5.21 -18.90 -2.90
C THR A 406 3.78 -19.35 -3.17
N SER A 407 3.53 -20.65 -3.06
CA SER A 407 2.19 -21.23 -3.12
C SER A 407 2.01 -22.10 -1.89
N PHE A 408 1.13 -21.68 -1.00
CA PHE A 408 0.61 -22.52 0.06
C PHE A 408 -0.71 -23.12 -0.41
N TYR A 409 -0.99 -24.34 0.00
CA TYR A 409 -2.36 -24.84 -0.02
C TYR A 409 -2.71 -25.13 1.42
N ASP A 410 -3.62 -24.34 1.98
CA ASP A 410 -4.12 -24.63 3.31
C ASP A 410 -4.94 -25.91 3.22
N ASN A 411 -4.37 -26.98 3.77
CA ASN A 411 -4.85 -28.35 3.69
C ASN A 411 -6.06 -28.61 4.60
N LEU A 412 -6.97 -27.65 4.67
CA LEU A 412 -8.03 -27.52 5.68
C LEU A 412 -9.21 -28.47 5.46
N ASP A 413 -9.11 -29.44 4.55
CA ASP A 413 -10.19 -30.38 4.28
C ASP A 413 -9.68 -31.80 3.93
N SER A 414 -8.76 -32.33 4.74
CA SER A 414 -8.30 -33.73 4.67
C SER A 414 -9.39 -34.78 4.99
N LYS A 415 -10.67 -34.41 4.84
CA LYS A 415 -11.87 -35.27 4.98
C LYS A 415 -12.72 -35.31 3.69
N ARG A 416 -12.16 -34.94 2.53
CA ARG A 416 -12.85 -35.18 1.26
C ARG A 416 -12.83 -36.68 0.93
N ASP A 417 -13.85 -37.40 1.40
CA ASP A 417 -14.11 -38.83 1.14
C ASP A 417 -14.54 -39.14 -0.31
N HIS A 418 -14.18 -38.28 -1.29
CA HIS A 418 -14.49 -38.50 -2.70
C HIS A 418 -13.20 -38.58 -3.55
N PRO A 419 -12.59 -39.79 -3.65
CA PRO A 419 -11.35 -40.00 -4.39
C PRO A 419 -11.51 -40.01 -5.93
N GLU A 420 -12.72 -39.98 -6.49
CA GLU A 420 -12.91 -40.34 -7.91
C GLU A 420 -12.92 -39.18 -8.91
N ASP A 421 -12.87 -37.91 -8.49
CA ASP A 421 -12.90 -36.77 -9.43
C ASP A 421 -11.76 -35.76 -9.20
N THR A 422 -10.58 -36.27 -8.86
CA THR A 422 -9.36 -35.48 -8.57
C THR A 422 -8.45 -35.31 -9.79
N SER A 423 -8.89 -35.74 -10.98
CA SER A 423 -8.11 -35.61 -12.22
C SER A 423 -7.96 -34.16 -12.73
N GLU A 424 -8.78 -33.23 -12.20
CA GLU A 424 -8.77 -31.80 -12.52
C GLU A 424 -8.32 -30.93 -11.33
N LEU A 425 -7.40 -31.40 -10.50
CA LEU A 425 -6.83 -30.57 -9.44
C LEU A 425 -6.05 -29.36 -10.03
N PRO A 426 -6.26 -28.13 -9.52
CA PRO A 426 -5.89 -26.86 -10.17
C PRO A 426 -4.40 -26.50 -10.08
N PHE A 427 -3.52 -27.46 -9.83
CA PHE A 427 -2.09 -27.20 -9.68
C PHE A 427 -1.36 -27.36 -11.01
N HIS A 428 -1.66 -26.44 -11.93
CA HIS A 428 -0.95 -26.29 -13.19
C HIS A 428 0.16 -25.24 -13.05
N PHE A 429 1.01 -25.35 -12.02
CA PHE A 429 2.22 -24.52 -11.96
C PHE A 429 3.08 -24.76 -13.22
N LEU A 430 3.03 -25.97 -13.82
CA LEU A 430 3.94 -26.39 -14.89
C LEU A 430 3.38 -27.40 -15.91
N LYS A 431 2.05 -27.57 -16.02
CA LYS A 431 1.51 -28.56 -16.99
C LYS A 431 1.81 -28.19 -18.45
N ASN A 432 2.03 -26.89 -18.74
CA ASN A 432 2.50 -26.45 -20.05
C ASN A 432 4.02 -26.55 -20.24
N ALA A 433 4.83 -26.60 -19.16
CA ALA A 433 6.26 -26.94 -19.27
C ALA A 433 6.46 -28.43 -19.65
N LYS A 434 5.56 -29.32 -19.22
CA LYS A 434 5.56 -30.74 -19.62
C LYS A 434 5.43 -30.96 -21.14
N LYS A 435 4.99 -29.98 -21.94
CA LYS A 435 4.92 -30.11 -23.41
C LYS A 435 6.28 -29.98 -24.12
N GLY A 436 7.40 -29.93 -23.39
CA GLY A 436 8.72 -30.07 -23.99
C GLY A 436 9.18 -28.86 -24.80
N TYR A 437 8.65 -27.67 -24.51
CA TYR A 437 9.20 -26.43 -25.05
C TYR A 437 10.39 -26.02 -24.18
N PRO A 438 11.64 -26.05 -24.70
CA PRO A 438 12.78 -25.48 -24.01
C PRO A 438 12.52 -23.99 -23.84
N THR A 439 12.23 -23.58 -22.61
CA THR A 439 12.21 -22.18 -22.25
C THR A 439 13.65 -21.81 -21.94
N ASP A 440 14.42 -21.43 -22.95
CA ASP A 440 15.80 -20.92 -22.76
C ASP A 440 15.76 -19.47 -22.21
N THR A 441 14.87 -19.22 -21.24
CA THR A 441 14.70 -17.92 -20.60
C THR A 441 15.95 -17.64 -19.79
N THR A 442 16.65 -16.57 -20.16
CA THR A 442 17.88 -16.16 -19.51
C THR A 442 17.62 -14.95 -18.62
N PHE A 443 18.02 -15.03 -17.36
CA PHE A 443 17.97 -13.95 -16.37
C PHE A 443 19.39 -13.58 -15.94
N ASP A 444 20.10 -12.85 -16.80
CA ASP A 444 21.51 -12.49 -16.58
C ASP A 444 21.77 -11.78 -15.26
N ASN A 445 20.81 -11.01 -14.74
CA ASN A 445 21.00 -10.24 -13.51
C ASN A 445 20.38 -10.86 -12.25
N LEU A 446 19.78 -12.06 -12.35
CA LEU A 446 19.09 -12.70 -11.22
C LEU A 446 20.09 -13.17 -10.18
N LYS A 447 20.00 -12.63 -8.97
CA LYS A 447 20.87 -12.97 -7.83
C LYS A 447 20.19 -13.88 -6.81
N SER A 448 18.87 -13.80 -6.69
CA SER A 448 18.08 -14.54 -5.71
C SER A 448 16.86 -15.17 -6.34
N LEU A 449 16.73 -16.49 -6.20
CA LEU A 449 15.56 -17.27 -6.60
C LEU A 449 15.02 -18.00 -5.37
N LYS A 450 13.74 -17.79 -5.07
CA LYS A 450 13.02 -18.50 -4.02
C LYS A 450 11.74 -19.10 -4.56
N ILE A 451 11.58 -20.40 -4.41
CA ILE A 451 10.39 -21.13 -4.82
C ILE A 451 9.90 -21.95 -3.61
N THR A 452 8.70 -21.64 -3.15
CA THR A 452 8.04 -22.35 -2.05
C THR A 452 6.74 -22.91 -2.59
N GLY A 453 6.62 -24.24 -2.63
CA GLY A 453 5.39 -24.96 -2.91
C GLY A 453 4.79 -25.56 -1.64
N ASP A 454 3.70 -26.31 -1.82
CA ASP A 454 3.11 -27.11 -0.75
C ASP A 454 3.49 -28.60 -0.93
N ARG A 455 3.46 -29.35 0.18
CA ARG A 455 3.82 -30.78 0.26
C ARG A 455 2.95 -31.68 -0.63
N PHE A 456 1.80 -31.20 -1.09
CA PHE A 456 0.88 -31.96 -1.95
C PHE A 456 1.19 -31.86 -3.45
N TRP A 457 2.37 -31.38 -3.85
CA TRP A 457 2.88 -31.71 -5.17
C TRP A 457 3.04 -33.22 -5.30
N ASN A 458 2.02 -33.82 -5.91
CA ASN A 458 1.80 -35.25 -5.95
C ASN A 458 3.03 -35.95 -6.54
N TYR A 459 3.53 -36.97 -5.83
CA TYR A 459 4.87 -37.53 -6.01
C TYR A 459 5.22 -38.07 -7.41
N LYS A 460 4.20 -38.35 -8.21
CA LYS A 460 4.36 -38.91 -9.57
C LYS A 460 4.40 -37.83 -10.65
N GLU A 461 4.06 -36.60 -10.31
CA GLU A 461 3.94 -35.48 -11.25
C GLU A 461 4.58 -34.19 -10.72
N HIS A 462 5.63 -34.31 -9.90
CA HIS A 462 6.36 -33.14 -9.40
C HIS A 462 6.71 -32.21 -10.57
N GLY A 463 6.23 -30.97 -10.48
CA GLY A 463 6.64 -29.93 -11.40
C GLY A 463 8.10 -29.62 -11.14
N GLU A 464 8.99 -30.11 -12.00
CA GLU A 464 10.38 -29.65 -12.00
C GLU A 464 10.40 -28.15 -12.27
N VAL A 465 11.12 -27.38 -11.45
CA VAL A 465 11.35 -25.96 -11.71
C VAL A 465 11.76 -25.80 -13.19
N PRO A 466 11.10 -24.89 -13.96
CA PRO A 466 11.43 -24.70 -15.35
C PRO A 466 12.92 -24.54 -15.55
N ARG A 467 13.43 -25.09 -16.65
CA ARG A 467 14.77 -24.76 -17.11
C ARG A 467 14.85 -23.23 -17.25
N MET A 468 15.78 -22.62 -16.53
CA MET A 468 16.07 -21.20 -16.59
C MET A 468 17.58 -21.00 -16.46
N ILE A 469 18.11 -20.05 -17.21
CA ILE A 469 19.54 -19.72 -17.20
C ILE A 469 19.71 -18.41 -16.44
N ALA A 470 20.09 -18.49 -15.18
CA ALA A 470 20.44 -17.40 -14.28
C ALA A 470 21.94 -17.49 -13.93
N PRO A 471 22.85 -17.05 -14.83
CA PRO A 471 24.28 -17.27 -14.67
C PRO A 471 24.83 -16.56 -13.45
N ASN A 472 24.21 -15.49 -12.95
CA ASN A 472 24.66 -14.75 -11.76
C ASN A 472 23.87 -15.08 -10.48
N LEU A 473 23.19 -16.23 -10.44
CA LEU A 473 22.40 -16.66 -9.28
C LEU A 473 23.31 -16.93 -8.08
N GLN A 474 23.10 -16.21 -6.97
CA GLN A 474 23.88 -16.34 -5.72
C GLN A 474 23.13 -17.11 -4.64
N TYR A 475 21.79 -16.97 -4.60
CA TYR A 475 20.94 -17.57 -3.57
C TYR A 475 19.81 -18.36 -4.20
N LEU A 476 19.72 -19.65 -3.84
CA LEU A 476 18.65 -20.56 -4.24
C LEU A 476 17.95 -21.11 -2.99
N GLU A 477 16.66 -20.84 -2.84
CA GLU A 477 15.81 -21.43 -1.81
C GLU A 477 14.64 -22.19 -2.44
N LEU A 478 14.53 -23.48 -2.09
CA LEU A 478 13.54 -24.41 -2.58
C LEU A 478 12.79 -24.98 -1.38
N GLU A 479 11.49 -24.78 -1.29
CA GLU A 479 10.64 -25.47 -0.32
C GLU A 479 9.58 -26.28 -1.05
N SER A 480 9.51 -27.57 -0.77
CA SER A 480 8.57 -28.50 -1.39
C SER A 480 8.60 -28.50 -2.91
N CYS A 481 9.75 -28.24 -3.56
CA CYS A 481 10.01 -28.34 -5.00
C CYS A 481 11.09 -29.35 -5.36
N GLN A 482 11.12 -29.74 -6.64
CA GLN A 482 12.24 -30.44 -7.25
C GLN A 482 12.86 -29.57 -8.34
N VAL A 483 14.19 -29.57 -8.41
CA VAL A 483 14.96 -28.95 -9.47
C VAL A 483 15.68 -30.06 -10.22
N SER A 484 15.65 -30.01 -11.55
CA SER A 484 16.37 -30.97 -12.39
C SER A 484 17.88 -30.71 -12.32
N LYS A 485 18.67 -31.74 -12.59
CA LYS A 485 20.13 -31.61 -12.63
C LYS A 485 20.59 -30.55 -13.66
N SER A 486 19.92 -30.47 -14.81
CA SER A 486 20.27 -29.52 -15.88
C SER A 486 20.17 -28.06 -15.46
N PHE A 487 19.29 -27.72 -14.52
CA PHE A 487 19.25 -26.38 -13.93
C PHE A 487 20.60 -26.01 -13.32
N PHE A 488 21.28 -26.94 -12.65
CA PHE A 488 22.58 -26.64 -12.04
C PHE A 488 23.71 -26.61 -13.05
N ASP A 489 23.67 -27.46 -14.09
CA ASP A 489 24.68 -27.44 -15.16
C ASP A 489 24.79 -26.05 -15.80
N GLU A 490 23.66 -25.37 -16.00
CA GLU A 490 23.57 -24.04 -16.62
C GLU A 490 23.88 -22.87 -15.67
N ASN A 491 23.69 -23.05 -14.37
CA ASN A 491 23.75 -21.98 -13.36
C ASN A 491 24.93 -22.11 -12.39
N SER A 492 25.85 -23.01 -12.69
CA SER A 492 26.79 -23.56 -11.71
C SER A 492 27.85 -22.59 -11.16
N ASN A 493 28.15 -21.50 -11.86
CA ASN A 493 29.34 -20.71 -11.58
C ASN A 493 29.23 -19.77 -10.36
N PHE A 494 28.03 -19.39 -9.92
CA PHE A 494 27.85 -18.28 -8.97
C PHE A 494 26.95 -18.57 -7.76
N VAL A 495 26.40 -19.78 -7.66
CA VAL A 495 25.48 -20.12 -6.55
C VAL A 495 26.29 -20.28 -5.26
N ASP A 496 26.19 -19.30 -4.36
CA ASP A 496 26.87 -19.28 -3.07
C ASP A 496 26.11 -20.10 -2.02
N LYS A 497 24.78 -20.15 -2.11
CA LYS A 497 23.92 -20.79 -1.10
C LYS A 497 22.74 -21.54 -1.72
N ILE A 498 22.61 -22.80 -1.32
CA ILE A 498 21.47 -23.66 -1.62
C ILE A 498 20.76 -24.03 -0.32
N ILE A 499 19.50 -23.63 -0.18
CA ILE A 499 18.61 -24.04 0.90
C ILE A 499 17.46 -24.86 0.30
N CYS A 500 17.31 -26.10 0.75
CA CYS A 500 16.20 -26.95 0.39
C CYS A 500 15.40 -27.33 1.64
N ARG A 501 14.07 -27.25 1.58
CA ARG A 501 13.17 -27.68 2.66
C ARG A 501 12.09 -28.61 2.10
N LYS A 502 11.81 -29.73 2.75
CA LYS A 502 10.68 -30.63 2.40
C LYS A 502 10.69 -31.07 0.93
N ILE A 503 11.86 -31.36 0.37
CA ILE A 503 12.01 -31.71 -1.06
C ILE A 503 11.93 -33.23 -1.28
N PRO A 504 11.41 -33.70 -2.43
CA PRO A 504 11.34 -35.14 -2.69
C PRO A 504 12.72 -35.75 -2.89
N ALA A 505 13.54 -35.12 -3.74
CA ALA A 505 14.92 -35.49 -4.00
C ALA A 505 15.75 -34.28 -4.47
N LEU A 506 17.07 -34.39 -4.35
CA LEU A 506 18.04 -33.48 -4.97
C LEU A 506 19.13 -34.30 -5.66
N ASP A 507 19.34 -34.09 -6.96
CA ASP A 507 20.49 -34.65 -7.68
C ASP A 507 21.29 -33.51 -8.32
N ILE A 508 22.49 -33.28 -7.78
CA ILE A 508 23.47 -32.36 -8.35
C ILE A 508 24.77 -33.08 -8.70
N SER A 509 24.69 -34.40 -8.92
CA SER A 509 25.86 -35.22 -9.24
C SER A 509 26.62 -34.70 -10.46
N ASN A 510 27.95 -34.74 -10.43
CA ASN A 510 28.82 -34.27 -11.51
C ASN A 510 28.71 -32.77 -11.84
N VAL A 511 28.03 -31.97 -11.01
CA VAL A 511 27.94 -30.51 -11.18
C VAL A 511 29.16 -29.85 -10.53
N LYS A 512 29.70 -28.80 -11.17
CA LYS A 512 30.83 -28.01 -10.66
C LYS A 512 30.34 -26.71 -10.03
N LEU A 513 30.28 -26.60 -8.70
CA LEU A 513 29.79 -25.39 -8.02
C LEU A 513 30.95 -24.72 -7.25
N PRO A 514 31.87 -24.01 -7.92
CA PRO A 514 33.10 -23.49 -7.31
C PRO A 514 32.86 -22.42 -6.24
N CYS A 515 31.75 -21.69 -6.31
CA CYS A 515 31.38 -20.62 -5.38
C CYS A 515 30.48 -21.08 -4.23
N LEU A 516 29.94 -22.31 -4.28
CA LEU A 516 28.98 -22.78 -3.28
C LEU A 516 29.61 -22.92 -1.89
N GLU A 517 29.12 -22.11 -0.96
CA GLU A 517 29.58 -22.06 0.43
C GLU A 517 28.68 -22.88 1.36
N VAL A 518 27.36 -22.88 1.12
CA VAL A 518 26.39 -23.49 2.03
C VAL A 518 25.39 -24.37 1.28
N ILE A 519 25.29 -25.63 1.72
CA ILE A 519 24.19 -26.54 1.41
C ILE A 519 23.44 -26.82 2.70
N ASP A 520 22.16 -26.44 2.75
CA ASP A 520 21.26 -26.74 3.87
C ASP A 520 19.98 -27.41 3.34
N ILE A 521 19.93 -28.73 3.46
CA ILE A 521 18.80 -29.56 3.04
C ILE A 521 18.11 -30.06 4.30
N SER A 522 16.90 -29.57 4.54
CA SER A 522 16.06 -29.98 5.67
C SER A 522 14.83 -30.72 5.18
N VAL A 523 14.56 -31.90 5.73
CA VAL A 523 13.42 -32.74 5.36
C VAL A 523 13.48 -33.15 3.88
N VAL A 524 14.31 -34.12 3.54
CA VAL A 524 14.32 -34.75 2.21
C VAL A 524 13.71 -36.15 2.27
N GLU A 525 12.90 -36.51 1.27
CA GLU A 525 12.01 -37.66 1.38
C GLU A 525 12.63 -38.95 0.81
N SER A 526 13.39 -38.85 -0.28
CA SER A 526 13.88 -40.03 -1.02
C SER A 526 15.38 -40.05 -1.25
N GLU A 527 15.96 -39.07 -1.93
CA GLU A 527 17.37 -39.12 -2.33
C GLU A 527 18.05 -37.75 -2.34
N VAL A 528 19.31 -37.71 -1.89
CA VAL A 528 20.24 -36.60 -2.12
C VAL A 528 21.50 -37.17 -2.76
N ASN A 529 21.74 -36.86 -4.03
CA ASN A 529 22.90 -37.32 -4.77
C ASN A 529 23.87 -36.16 -5.03
N LEU A 530 24.98 -36.17 -4.31
CA LEU A 530 26.10 -35.22 -4.43
C LEU A 530 27.36 -35.88 -5.01
N SER A 531 27.23 -37.05 -5.66
CA SER A 531 28.40 -37.77 -6.19
C SER A 531 29.15 -36.96 -7.25
N ASN A 532 30.48 -36.99 -7.20
CA ASN A 532 31.36 -36.31 -8.16
C ASN A 532 31.14 -34.79 -8.27
N CYS A 533 30.54 -34.13 -7.28
CA CYS A 533 30.45 -32.68 -7.27
C CYS A 533 31.82 -32.05 -6.98
N TYR A 534 32.13 -30.94 -7.63
CA TYR A 534 33.30 -30.13 -7.32
C TYR A 534 32.90 -28.91 -6.48
N LEU A 535 33.20 -28.95 -5.17
CA LEU A 535 32.69 -27.99 -4.17
C LEU A 535 33.83 -27.34 -3.34
N PRO A 536 34.80 -26.64 -3.97
CA PRO A 536 36.00 -26.11 -3.30
C PRO A 536 35.74 -25.02 -2.26
N SER A 537 34.62 -24.31 -2.35
CA SER A 537 34.26 -23.24 -1.42
C SER A 537 33.32 -23.66 -0.29
N LEU A 538 32.87 -24.92 -0.27
CA LEU A 538 31.87 -25.39 0.69
C LEU A 538 32.40 -25.28 2.12
N THR A 539 31.69 -24.52 2.96
CA THR A 539 31.97 -24.33 4.38
C THR A 539 30.98 -25.08 5.28
N SER A 540 29.75 -25.30 4.81
CA SER A 540 28.70 -25.97 5.58
C SER A 540 27.89 -26.94 4.72
N LEU A 541 27.80 -28.19 5.16
CA LEU A 541 26.94 -29.23 4.60
C LEU A 541 25.96 -29.73 5.67
N MET A 542 24.69 -29.37 5.54
CA MET A 542 23.62 -29.84 6.40
C MET A 542 22.61 -30.64 5.58
N ILE A 543 22.37 -31.90 5.97
CA ILE A 543 21.38 -32.78 5.35
C ILE A 543 20.57 -33.47 6.44
N LYS A 544 19.28 -33.15 6.52
CA LYS A 544 18.36 -33.75 7.50
C LYS A 544 17.26 -34.47 6.74
N GLY A 545 17.13 -35.78 6.95
CA GLY A 545 15.96 -36.53 6.50
C GLY A 545 14.72 -36.22 7.35
N LEU A 546 13.65 -36.97 7.11
CA LEU A 546 12.42 -36.89 7.89
C LEU A 546 12.64 -37.41 9.33
N ASP A 547 12.42 -36.55 10.34
CA ASP A 547 12.44 -36.97 11.74
C ASP A 547 11.23 -37.86 12.06
N LYS A 548 11.49 -38.93 12.82
CA LYS A 548 10.58 -40.05 13.11
C LYS A 548 9.30 -39.69 13.87
N GLY A 549 9.19 -38.47 14.40
CA GLY A 549 8.00 -38.01 15.14
C GLY A 549 6.69 -38.12 14.35
N TYR A 550 6.74 -38.26 13.01
CA TYR A 550 5.56 -38.38 12.15
C TYR A 550 5.20 -39.80 11.70
N ASN A 551 6.13 -40.76 11.62
CA ASN A 551 5.84 -42.18 11.37
C ASN A 551 7.11 -43.05 11.54
N PRO A 552 7.19 -44.02 12.47
CA PRO A 552 8.43 -44.73 12.82
C PRO A 552 9.03 -45.63 11.71
N SER A 553 8.30 -45.91 10.63
CA SER A 553 8.67 -46.86 9.55
C SER A 553 9.26 -46.22 8.27
N MET A 554 9.56 -44.91 8.26
CA MET A 554 9.64 -44.15 6.99
C MET A 554 10.86 -43.25 6.76
N SER A 555 12.01 -43.39 7.43
CA SER A 555 13.23 -42.76 6.89
C SER A 555 13.61 -43.51 5.60
N LYS A 556 13.25 -42.94 4.45
CA LYS A 556 13.54 -43.49 3.11
C LYS A 556 14.71 -42.78 2.43
N THR A 557 15.24 -41.73 3.06
CA THR A 557 16.26 -40.87 2.48
C THR A 557 17.57 -41.62 2.29
N ASN A 558 18.04 -41.72 1.06
CA ASN A 558 19.38 -42.16 0.70
C ASN A 558 20.23 -40.91 0.39
N VAL A 559 21.44 -40.84 0.93
CA VAL A 559 22.37 -39.73 0.67
C VAL A 559 23.64 -40.29 0.07
N THR A 560 24.03 -39.81 -1.10
CA THR A 560 25.34 -40.07 -1.70
C THR A 560 26.19 -38.81 -1.56
N LEU A 561 27.28 -38.89 -0.81
CA LEU A 561 28.12 -37.74 -0.49
C LEU A 561 29.08 -37.36 -1.64
N PRO A 562 29.53 -36.10 -1.70
CA PRO A 562 30.59 -35.70 -2.61
C PRO A 562 31.93 -36.24 -2.11
N GLU A 563 32.93 -36.28 -2.98
CA GLU A 563 34.31 -36.49 -2.55
C GLU A 563 34.76 -35.28 -1.72
N LEU A 564 34.90 -35.46 -0.41
CA LEU A 564 35.29 -34.37 0.51
C LEU A 564 36.67 -33.77 0.20
N ASN A 565 37.52 -34.50 -0.54
CA ASN A 565 38.79 -34.00 -1.05
C ASN A 565 38.62 -32.74 -1.91
N SER A 566 37.44 -32.56 -2.51
CA SER A 566 37.10 -31.38 -3.29
C SER A 566 36.67 -30.17 -2.44
N SER A 567 36.56 -30.28 -1.11
CA SER A 567 36.03 -29.25 -0.21
C SER A 567 36.97 -28.92 0.97
N PRO A 568 38.15 -28.32 0.72
CA PRO A 568 39.14 -28.06 1.78
C PRO A 568 38.71 -27.01 2.80
N LYS A 569 37.68 -26.20 2.49
CA LYS A 569 37.15 -25.15 3.37
C LYS A 569 36.03 -25.65 4.30
N LEU A 570 35.67 -26.93 4.25
CA LEU A 570 34.51 -27.45 4.99
C LEU A 570 34.73 -27.35 6.50
N GLU A 571 33.84 -26.62 7.19
CA GLU A 571 33.89 -26.36 8.63
C GLU A 571 32.82 -27.15 9.39
N ASN A 572 31.66 -27.38 8.77
CA ASN A 572 30.51 -28.01 9.41
C ASN A 572 29.89 -29.10 8.53
N ILE A 573 29.72 -30.29 9.09
CA ILE A 573 28.92 -31.37 8.51
C ILE A 573 27.88 -31.80 9.55
N ASP A 574 26.59 -31.73 9.20
CA ASP A 574 25.48 -32.26 9.98
C ASP A 574 24.57 -33.11 9.08
N ILE A 575 24.69 -34.42 9.22
CA ILE A 575 23.87 -35.39 8.49
C ILE A 575 23.04 -36.17 9.51
N SER A 576 21.71 -36.04 9.43
CA SER A 576 20.81 -36.59 10.43
C SER A 576 19.59 -37.27 9.81
N TYR A 577 19.09 -38.34 10.44
CA TYR A 577 17.86 -39.05 10.07
C TYR A 577 17.86 -39.65 8.65
N ILE A 578 18.95 -40.34 8.28
CA ILE A 578 19.16 -40.88 6.92
C ILE A 578 19.12 -42.41 6.93
N LYS A 579 18.49 -43.02 5.91
CA LYS A 579 18.37 -44.48 5.77
C LYS A 579 19.65 -45.13 5.25
N ALA A 580 20.29 -44.52 4.27
CA ALA A 580 21.53 -45.05 3.72
C ALA A 580 22.44 -43.89 3.37
N LEU A 581 23.69 -43.99 3.81
CA LEU A 581 24.74 -43.04 3.48
C LEU A 581 25.77 -43.75 2.61
N LYS A 582 25.88 -43.32 1.36
CA LYS A 582 26.84 -43.84 0.37
C LYS A 582 27.98 -42.85 0.14
N GLY A 583 29.15 -43.39 -0.20
CA GLY A 583 30.37 -42.62 -0.45
C GLY A 583 31.41 -42.79 0.66
N LEU A 584 32.66 -42.51 0.31
CA LEU A 584 33.78 -42.50 1.26
C LEU A 584 33.81 -41.15 1.97
N LEU A 585 33.62 -41.17 3.29
CA LEU A 585 33.81 -39.98 4.11
C LEU A 585 35.12 -40.10 4.87
N THR A 586 36.10 -39.31 4.48
CA THR A 586 37.33 -39.11 5.25
C THR A 586 37.53 -37.63 5.51
N ASN A 587 37.65 -37.23 6.78
CA ASN A 587 37.91 -35.83 7.12
C ASN A 587 39.38 -35.43 6.94
N LYS A 588 40.28 -36.36 6.56
CA LYS A 588 41.71 -36.09 6.30
C LYS A 588 41.92 -34.87 5.41
N SER A 589 41.03 -34.66 4.44
CA SER A 589 41.13 -33.59 3.44
C SER A 589 40.34 -32.32 3.80
N CYS A 590 39.72 -32.27 4.98
CA CYS A 590 38.97 -31.11 5.49
C CYS A 590 39.65 -30.56 6.76
N PRO A 591 40.83 -29.91 6.64
CA PRO A 591 41.62 -29.48 7.81
C PRO A 591 40.90 -28.45 8.69
N LYS A 592 39.89 -27.75 8.17
CA LYS A 592 39.08 -26.75 8.90
C LYS A 592 37.85 -27.33 9.58
N LEU A 593 37.60 -28.63 9.46
CA LEU A 593 36.38 -29.25 9.98
C LEU A 593 36.31 -29.08 11.50
N ALA A 594 35.35 -28.27 11.96
CA ALA A 594 35.14 -27.93 13.36
C ALA A 594 34.00 -28.73 13.99
N LYS A 595 32.98 -29.09 13.19
CA LYS A 595 31.82 -29.86 13.64
C LYS A 595 31.50 -30.99 12.67
N LEU A 596 31.42 -32.20 13.22
CA LEU A 596 31.01 -33.40 12.51
C LEU A 596 29.87 -34.08 13.28
N ARG A 597 28.69 -34.15 12.67
CA ARG A 597 27.53 -34.82 13.24
C ARG A 597 26.94 -35.81 12.24
N PHE A 598 26.90 -37.08 12.64
CA PHE A 598 26.06 -38.13 12.08
C PHE A 598 25.08 -38.55 13.17
N TYR A 599 23.78 -38.39 12.96
CA TYR A 599 22.78 -38.70 13.98
C TYR A 599 21.61 -39.48 13.40
N LYS A 600 21.38 -40.68 13.93
CA LYS A 600 20.38 -41.64 13.42
C LYS A 600 20.53 -41.88 11.92
N CYS A 601 21.75 -42.18 11.50
CA CYS A 601 22.07 -42.62 10.14
C CYS A 601 22.27 -44.13 10.13
N VAL A 602 21.48 -44.87 9.35
CA VAL A 602 21.65 -46.31 9.20
C VAL A 602 22.85 -46.57 8.29
N LYS A 603 23.77 -47.39 8.78
CA LYS A 603 25.07 -47.64 8.18
C LYS A 603 24.96 -48.77 7.16
N ASP A 604 24.51 -48.44 5.96
CA ASP A 604 24.70 -49.31 4.80
C ASP A 604 25.92 -48.80 4.02
N ASP A 605 27.02 -49.54 4.09
CA ASP A 605 28.17 -49.47 3.16
C ASP A 605 29.11 -48.24 3.20
N SER A 606 28.88 -47.23 4.05
CA SER A 606 29.82 -46.10 4.18
C SER A 606 31.04 -46.44 5.05
N ARG A 607 32.22 -46.45 4.43
CA ARG A 607 33.53 -46.39 5.11
C ARG A 607 33.73 -44.96 5.64
N ILE A 608 33.05 -44.62 6.73
CA ILE A 608 33.31 -43.37 7.45
C ILE A 608 34.64 -43.54 8.20
N GLU A 609 35.69 -42.87 7.72
CA GLU A 609 36.99 -42.78 8.38
C GLU A 609 37.13 -41.39 9.00
N VAL A 610 36.98 -41.31 10.33
CA VAL A 610 37.25 -40.05 11.05
C VAL A 610 38.64 -40.12 11.66
N VAL A 611 39.52 -39.23 11.20
CA VAL A 611 40.86 -39.02 11.74
C VAL A 611 40.81 -37.86 12.75
N PRO A 612 41.41 -38.01 13.93
CA PRO A 612 41.55 -36.90 14.87
C PRO A 612 42.21 -35.69 14.20
N GLN A 613 41.61 -34.51 14.36
CA GLN A 613 42.13 -33.23 13.88
C GLN A 613 42.04 -32.22 15.02
N GLU A 614 43.05 -31.36 15.18
CA GLU A 614 43.07 -30.35 16.24
C GLU A 614 41.86 -29.40 16.19
N ASN A 615 41.35 -29.13 14.98
CA ASN A 615 40.22 -28.23 14.77
C ASN A 615 38.85 -28.85 15.09
N LEU A 616 38.75 -30.18 15.19
CA LEU A 616 37.47 -30.88 15.37
C LEU A 616 36.98 -30.75 16.83
N LYS A 617 36.14 -29.74 17.09
CA LYS A 617 35.63 -29.39 18.42
C LYS A 617 34.39 -30.19 18.83
N THR A 618 33.60 -30.61 17.86
CA THR A 618 32.35 -31.36 18.11
C THR A 618 32.28 -32.55 17.18
N MET A 619 32.21 -33.74 17.76
CA MET A 619 32.02 -35.00 17.04
C MET A 619 30.87 -35.76 17.69
N ILE A 620 29.80 -35.96 16.92
CA ILE A 620 28.66 -36.79 17.33
C ILE A 620 28.49 -37.84 16.24
N ILE A 621 28.67 -39.11 16.60
CA ILE A 621 28.42 -40.24 15.70
C ILE A 621 27.44 -41.16 16.44
N ASP A 622 26.17 -40.99 16.10
CA ASP A 622 25.08 -41.83 16.58
C ASP A 622 24.48 -42.55 15.37
N THR A 623 24.94 -43.79 15.15
CA THR A 623 24.39 -44.69 14.13
C THR A 623 23.44 -45.71 14.75
N SER A 624 22.87 -45.42 15.92
CA SER A 624 21.93 -46.34 16.55
C SER A 624 20.81 -46.65 15.57
N ASP A 625 20.64 -47.94 15.28
CA ASP A 625 19.56 -48.34 14.41
C ASP A 625 18.27 -48.01 15.14
N SER A 626 17.44 -47.29 14.42
CA SER A 626 16.25 -46.69 14.96
C SER A 626 15.08 -47.69 15.00
N SER A 627 15.37 -48.95 14.71
CA SER A 627 14.52 -50.13 14.68
C SER A 627 14.50 -50.91 16.01
N ASP A 628 15.57 -50.85 16.82
CA ASP A 628 15.76 -51.73 17.99
C ASP A 628 15.05 -51.29 19.29
N ARG A 629 14.13 -50.32 19.24
CA ARG A 629 13.40 -49.84 20.45
C ARG A 629 11.90 -50.03 20.46
N TYR A 630 11.32 -50.72 19.47
CA TYR A 630 9.90 -51.03 19.45
C TYR A 630 9.66 -52.44 18.90
N TYR A 631 9.91 -53.43 19.75
CA TYR A 631 9.23 -54.73 19.74
C TYR A 631 8.69 -55.01 21.14
#